data_AF-A0A5J4R2I2-F1
#
_entry.id   AF-A0A5J4R2I2-F1
#
_cell.length_a   1.000
_cell.length_b   1.000
_cell.length_c   1.000
_cell.angle_alpha   90.00
_cell.angle_beta   90.00
_cell.angle_gamma   90.00
#
_symmetry.space_group_name_H-M   'P 1'
#
loop_
_entity.id
_entity.type
_entity.pdbx_description
1 polymer ?
#
loop_
_entity_poly.entity_id
_entity_poly.type
_entity_poly.pdbx_seq_one_letter_code
_entity_poly.pdbx_strand_id
1 'polypeptide(L)'
;MQVQKEELHQRYDLKITLICTNSIFEQLQEACKREPTQIHMKKNVSIFSVKLFIFRYPLAGAAIPSLRQHIQRKEIYYVDCKVNLCFWTAYSFITMPNSKEKRWNDCSRIAEAKRIFQRVNGMQFRDNYQGFDFVGDIDNFIKKQQINVLMYTFESDPPHYELTQNYTANDSDKHFNIQFINDAINAHIMYISDVEALTGFRYCNICHRQAFRI
;
A
#
# COMPACT_ATOMS: atom_id res chain seq x y z
N MET A 1 27.29 -20.19 -44.69
CA MET A 1 26.16 -20.78 -43.95
C MET A 1 25.85 -19.84 -42.79
N GLN A 2 24.97 -18.86 -43.02
CA GLN A 2 24.57 -17.86 -42.02
C GLN A 2 23.20 -18.28 -41.46
N VAL A 3 23.17 -18.56 -40.17
CA VAL A 3 21.94 -18.86 -39.42
C VAL A 3 21.26 -17.54 -39.11
N GLN A 4 20.08 -17.32 -39.68
CA GLN A 4 19.17 -16.26 -39.27
C GLN A 4 18.65 -16.57 -37.86
N LYS A 5 18.86 -15.66 -36.91
CA LYS A 5 18.15 -15.65 -35.63
C LYS A 5 16.87 -14.86 -35.82
N GLU A 6 15.73 -15.55 -35.79
CA GLU A 6 14.42 -14.91 -35.62
C GLU A 6 14.33 -14.34 -34.20
N GLU A 7 14.26 -13.02 -34.08
CA GLU A 7 13.88 -12.36 -32.83
C GLU A 7 12.36 -12.38 -32.68
N LEU A 8 11.88 -13.25 -31.81
CA LEU A 8 10.48 -13.32 -31.40
C LEU A 8 10.15 -12.12 -30.50
N HIS A 9 9.64 -11.03 -31.09
CA HIS A 9 9.07 -9.91 -30.35
C HIS A 9 7.77 -10.35 -29.65
N GLN A 10 7.86 -10.77 -28.38
CA GLN A 10 6.69 -10.85 -27.50
C GLN A 10 6.25 -9.43 -27.11
N ARG A 11 5.18 -8.94 -27.76
CA ARG A 11 4.40 -7.80 -27.29
C ARG A 11 3.75 -8.18 -25.96
N TYR A 12 4.21 -7.58 -24.87
CA TYR A 12 3.47 -7.57 -23.61
C TYR A 12 2.63 -6.29 -23.58
N ASP A 13 1.30 -6.45 -23.62
CA ASP A 13 0.36 -5.36 -23.36
C ASP A 13 0.51 -4.91 -21.90
N LEU A 14 1.32 -3.88 -21.67
CA LEU A 14 1.36 -3.16 -20.40
C LEU A 14 0.01 -2.48 -20.17
N LYS A 15 -0.88 -3.10 -19.39
CA LYS A 15 -1.99 -2.39 -18.75
C LYS A 15 -1.43 -1.51 -17.63
N ILE A 16 -1.13 -0.27 -17.97
CA ILE A 16 -0.80 0.78 -17.01
C ILE A 16 -2.07 1.10 -16.22
N THR A 17 -2.11 0.68 -14.95
CA THR A 17 -3.16 1.11 -14.00
C THR A 17 -2.68 2.40 -13.37
N LEU A 18 -3.33 3.51 -13.75
CA LEU A 18 -3.06 4.83 -13.20
C LEU A 18 -3.65 4.90 -11.78
N ILE A 19 -2.81 4.91 -10.75
CA ILE A 19 -3.26 5.27 -9.39
C ILE A 19 -3.35 6.79 -9.35
N CYS A 20 -4.49 7.33 -9.78
CA CYS A 20 -4.83 8.72 -9.48
C CYS A 20 -5.09 8.83 -7.97
N THR A 21 -4.55 9.87 -7.34
CA THR A 21 -5.00 10.27 -6.01
C THR A 21 -6.52 10.49 -6.07
N ASN A 22 -7.28 9.86 -5.17
CA ASN A 22 -8.76 9.88 -5.17
C ASN A 22 -9.35 11.30 -5.29
N SER A 23 -8.63 12.33 -4.79
CA SER A 23 -9.00 13.74 -4.93
C SER A 23 -9.13 14.21 -6.39
N ILE A 24 -8.24 13.79 -7.29
CA ILE A 24 -8.30 14.19 -8.71
C ILE A 24 -9.42 13.43 -9.43
N PHE A 25 -9.60 12.14 -9.12
CA PHE A 25 -10.66 11.32 -9.72
C PHE A 25 -12.06 11.83 -9.33
N GLU A 26 -12.29 12.16 -8.05
CA GLU A 26 -13.56 12.73 -7.61
C GLU A 26 -13.82 14.13 -8.20
N GLN A 27 -12.80 14.99 -8.29
CA GLN A 27 -12.95 16.29 -8.95
C GLN A 27 -13.31 16.16 -10.43
N LEU A 28 -12.74 15.17 -11.14
CA LEU A 28 -13.07 14.87 -12.53
C LEU A 28 -14.49 14.29 -12.68
N GLN A 29 -14.92 13.45 -11.74
CA GLN A 29 -16.26 12.86 -11.75
C GLN A 29 -17.33 13.91 -11.44
N GLU A 30 -17.06 14.83 -10.52
CA GLU A 30 -17.92 15.95 -10.14
C GLU A 30 -18.04 16.98 -11.28
N ALA A 31 -16.93 17.30 -11.97
CA ALA A 31 -16.91 18.16 -13.16
C ALA A 31 -17.64 17.54 -14.37
N CYS A 32 -17.81 16.22 -14.40
CA CYS A 32 -18.62 15.53 -15.40
C CYS A 32 -20.12 15.49 -15.06
N LYS A 33 -20.51 15.58 -13.79
CA LYS A 33 -21.90 15.50 -13.32
C LYS A 33 -22.64 16.83 -13.30
N ARG A 34 -21.95 17.96 -13.12
CA ARG A 34 -22.55 19.30 -13.13
C ARG A 34 -22.79 19.77 -14.56
N GLU A 35 -23.91 19.35 -15.16
CA GLU A 35 -24.72 20.09 -16.15
C GLU A 35 -25.69 19.13 -16.86
N PRO A 36 -27.02 19.31 -16.73
CA PRO A 36 -27.94 18.70 -17.66
C PRO A 36 -27.97 19.54 -18.94
N THR A 37 -27.93 18.84 -20.08
CA THR A 37 -28.15 19.34 -21.45
C THR A 37 -27.08 20.27 -22.03
N GLN A 38 -26.16 19.74 -22.83
CA GLN A 38 -26.16 19.89 -24.30
C GLN A 38 -25.02 19.05 -24.94
N ILE A 39 -25.40 18.25 -25.95
CA ILE A 39 -24.66 17.84 -27.16
C ILE A 39 -23.17 17.43 -26.99
N HIS A 40 -22.88 16.14 -27.24
CA HIS A 40 -21.58 15.52 -27.53
C HIS A 40 -20.33 16.42 -27.69
N MET A 41 -19.88 17.10 -26.63
CA MET A 41 -18.53 17.66 -26.56
C MET A 41 -17.63 16.64 -25.89
N LYS A 42 -16.63 16.15 -26.62
CA LYS A 42 -15.48 15.46 -26.02
C LYS A 42 -14.84 16.42 -25.00
N LYS A 43 -15.01 16.14 -23.70
CA LYS A 43 -14.29 16.83 -22.63
C LYS A 43 -12.85 16.30 -22.64
N ASN A 44 -11.92 17.12 -23.12
CA ASN A 44 -10.50 16.81 -23.08
C ASN A 44 -9.98 17.10 -21.66
N VAL A 45 -9.56 16.07 -20.94
CA VAL A 45 -8.86 16.20 -19.66
C VAL A 45 -7.36 16.20 -19.95
N SER A 46 -6.67 17.29 -19.60
CA SER A 46 -5.22 17.41 -19.75
C SER A 46 -4.53 17.02 -18.46
N ILE A 47 -3.69 15.98 -18.52
CA ILE A 47 -2.80 15.58 -17.42
C ILE A 47 -1.49 16.36 -17.58
N PHE A 48 -1.25 17.34 -16.70
CA PHE A 48 -0.10 18.24 -16.81
C PHE A 48 1.21 17.66 -16.23
N SER A 49 1.14 16.61 -15.41
CA SER A 49 2.33 15.94 -14.88
C SER A 49 2.00 14.49 -14.48
N VAL A 50 2.83 13.56 -14.93
CA VAL A 50 2.85 12.17 -14.48
C VAL A 50 4.29 11.89 -14.01
N LYS A 51 4.46 11.64 -12.71
CA LYS A 51 5.76 11.27 -12.13
C LYS A 51 5.88 9.75 -12.19
N LEU A 52 6.61 9.25 -13.18
CA LEU A 52 6.95 7.83 -13.34
C LEU A 52 8.35 7.60 -12.76
N PHE A 53 8.44 6.72 -11.79
CA PHE A 53 9.72 6.32 -11.20
C PHE A 53 10.04 4.87 -11.60
N ILE A 54 11.24 4.68 -12.15
CA ILE A 54 11.75 3.36 -12.52
C ILE A 54 13.14 3.23 -11.89
N PHE A 55 13.29 2.38 -10.89
CA PHE A 55 14.56 2.10 -10.21
C PHE A 55 14.80 0.60 -10.11
N ARG A 56 16.07 0.17 -10.04
CA ARG A 56 16.48 -1.24 -9.86
C ARG A 56 17.02 -1.45 -8.45
N TYR A 57 16.42 -2.37 -7.67
CA TYR A 57 17.02 -2.89 -6.43
C TYR A 57 17.07 -4.42 -6.45
N PRO A 58 18.13 -5.05 -5.90
CA PRO A 58 18.28 -6.50 -5.93
C PRO A 58 17.33 -7.20 -4.94
N LEU A 59 16.77 -8.30 -5.43
CA LEU A 59 15.93 -9.28 -4.73
C LEU A 59 16.58 -9.81 -3.44
N ALA A 60 15.72 -10.17 -2.48
CA ALA A 60 15.99 -10.90 -1.24
C ALA A 60 16.33 -10.04 -0.02
N GLY A 61 15.29 -9.54 0.67
CA GLY A 61 15.32 -9.28 2.12
C GLY A 61 16.38 -8.29 2.64
N ALA A 62 17.16 -7.68 1.75
CA ALA A 62 18.06 -6.59 2.07
C ALA A 62 17.16 -5.39 2.31
N ALA A 63 16.76 -5.21 3.58
CA ALA A 63 16.15 -3.97 4.02
C ALA A 63 16.95 -2.82 3.40
N ILE A 64 16.26 -1.94 2.66
CA ILE A 64 16.84 -0.70 2.16
C ILE A 64 17.68 -0.14 3.32
N PRO A 65 18.97 0.19 3.15
CA PRO A 65 19.85 0.50 4.27
C PRO A 65 19.26 1.54 5.23
N SER A 66 18.48 2.49 4.72
CA SER A 66 17.69 3.44 5.51
C SER A 66 16.62 2.78 6.39
N LEU A 67 15.89 1.78 5.89
CA LEU A 67 14.87 1.02 6.62
C LEU A 67 15.44 0.11 7.71
N ARG A 68 16.70 -0.34 7.58
CA ARG A 68 17.33 -1.22 8.58
C ARG A 68 17.28 -0.61 9.98
N GLN A 69 17.52 0.70 10.09
CA GLN A 69 17.49 1.38 11.39
C GLN A 69 16.09 1.39 12.00
N HIS A 70 15.06 1.65 11.18
CA HIS A 70 13.66 1.67 11.61
C HIS A 70 13.16 0.26 12.02
N ILE A 71 13.64 -0.79 11.35
CA ILE A 71 13.39 -2.19 11.75
C ILE A 71 14.04 -2.48 13.12
N GLN A 72 15.29 -2.06 13.32
CA GLN A 72 16.01 -2.26 14.60
C GLN A 72 15.33 -1.52 15.75
N ARG A 73 14.84 -0.30 15.50
CA ARG A 73 14.07 0.51 16.46
C ARG A 73 12.65 0.00 16.69
N LYS A 74 12.20 -0.99 15.91
CA LYS A 74 10.85 -1.58 15.97
C LYS A 74 9.74 -0.58 15.65
N GLU A 75 10.03 0.38 14.79
CA GLU A 75 9.08 1.36 14.23
C GLU A 75 8.33 0.76 13.03
N ILE A 76 8.98 -0.18 12.33
CA ILE A 76 8.39 -0.95 11.22
C ILE A 76 8.60 -2.45 11.40
N TYR A 77 7.61 -3.22 10.96
CA TYR A 77 7.61 -4.67 11.01
C TYR A 77 7.23 -5.27 9.66
N TYR A 78 7.93 -6.34 9.29
CA TYR A 78 7.59 -7.16 8.12
C TYR A 78 7.65 -8.64 8.49
N VAL A 79 7.03 -9.46 7.65
CA VAL A 79 7.07 -10.92 7.73
C VAL A 79 7.54 -11.42 6.39
N ASP A 80 8.65 -12.16 6.39
CA ASP A 80 9.13 -12.77 5.15
C ASP A 80 8.21 -13.93 4.77
N CYS A 81 7.66 -13.86 3.55
CA CYS A 81 6.71 -14.83 3.06
C CYS A 81 6.89 -15.01 1.56
N LYS A 82 6.89 -16.27 1.11
CA LYS A 82 7.07 -16.62 -0.32
C LYS A 82 5.86 -16.27 -1.19
N VAL A 83 4.71 -15.99 -0.57
CA VAL A 83 3.46 -15.61 -1.25
C VAL A 83 3.12 -14.15 -0.96
N ASN A 84 2.31 -13.52 -1.80
CA ASN A 84 1.93 -12.10 -1.72
C ASN A 84 0.93 -11.80 -0.59
N LEU A 85 1.24 -12.21 0.64
CA LEU A 85 0.38 -12.10 1.83
C LEU A 85 0.71 -10.87 2.70
N CYS A 86 1.59 -9.98 2.24
CA CYS A 86 2.17 -8.87 3.01
C CYS A 86 1.12 -7.95 3.66
N PHE A 87 0.02 -7.63 2.98
CA PHE A 87 -1.07 -6.84 3.57
C PHE A 87 -1.68 -7.52 4.80
N TRP A 88 -2.00 -8.81 4.68
CA TRP A 88 -2.65 -9.57 5.75
C TRP A 88 -1.68 -9.88 6.90
N THR A 89 -0.40 -10.13 6.61
CA THR A 89 0.62 -10.28 7.65
C THR A 89 0.90 -8.96 8.36
N ALA A 90 0.90 -7.83 7.65
CA ALA A 90 0.96 -6.51 8.27
C ALA A 90 -0.25 -6.27 9.18
N TYR A 91 -1.46 -6.59 8.72
CA TYR A 91 -2.66 -6.42 9.55
C TYR A 91 -2.71 -7.36 10.75
N SER A 92 -2.04 -8.52 10.70
CA SER A 92 -1.91 -9.40 11.86
C SER A 92 -1.26 -8.68 13.04
N PHE A 93 -0.41 -7.66 12.85
CA PHE A 93 0.17 -6.89 13.97
C PHE A 93 -0.87 -6.12 14.78
N ILE A 94 -2.07 -5.91 14.22
CA ILE A 94 -3.21 -5.36 14.93
C ILE A 94 -4.01 -6.44 15.65
N THR A 95 -4.28 -7.58 15.01
CA THR A 95 -5.10 -8.64 15.62
C THR A 95 -4.35 -9.46 16.67
N MET A 96 -3.04 -9.61 16.50
CA MET A 96 -2.13 -10.25 17.44
C MET A 96 -0.93 -9.32 17.69
N PRO A 97 -1.08 -8.26 18.50
CA PRO A 97 0.00 -7.32 18.77
C PRO A 97 1.19 -7.99 19.46
N ASN A 98 2.39 -7.46 19.21
CA ASN A 98 3.56 -7.84 19.99
C ASN A 98 3.51 -7.13 21.35
N SER A 99 4.00 -7.79 22.39
CA SER A 99 4.24 -7.19 23.70
C SER A 99 5.73 -7.27 24.06
N LYS A 100 6.11 -6.68 25.20
CA LYS A 100 7.49 -6.80 25.72
C LYS A 100 7.89 -8.26 25.96
N GLU A 101 6.93 -9.10 26.32
CA GLU A 101 7.14 -10.49 26.72
C GLU A 101 6.89 -11.47 25.57
N LYS A 102 6.08 -11.10 24.58
CA LYS A 102 5.67 -12.01 23.50
C LYS A 102 5.81 -11.36 22.14
N ARG A 103 6.70 -11.93 21.34
CA ARG A 103 6.77 -11.72 19.89
C ARG A 103 6.31 -12.98 19.18
N TRP A 104 5.34 -12.82 18.28
CA TRP A 104 4.88 -13.93 17.45
C TRP A 104 5.89 -14.20 16.33
N ASN A 105 6.18 -15.48 16.09
CA ASN A 105 7.01 -15.90 14.97
C ASN A 105 6.28 -15.76 13.63
N ASP A 106 7.05 -15.73 12.55
CA ASP A 106 6.54 -15.51 11.19
C ASP A 106 5.52 -16.56 10.76
N CYS A 107 5.71 -17.83 11.11
CA CYS A 107 4.74 -18.89 10.82
C CYS A 107 3.37 -18.61 11.49
N SER A 108 3.38 -18.12 12.73
CA SER A 108 2.16 -17.76 13.47
C SER A 108 1.47 -16.56 12.83
N ARG A 109 2.24 -15.57 12.38
CA ARG A 109 1.77 -14.40 11.64
C ARG A 109 1.13 -14.79 10.31
N ILE A 110 1.77 -15.69 9.56
CA ILE A 110 1.25 -16.21 8.28
C ILE A 110 -0.03 -17.01 8.49
N ALA A 111 -0.10 -17.85 9.52
CA ALA A 111 -1.31 -18.59 9.85
C ALA A 111 -2.47 -17.65 10.19
N GLU A 112 -2.22 -16.62 10.98
CA GLU A 112 -3.22 -15.60 11.30
C GLU A 112 -3.64 -14.79 10.07
N ALA A 113 -2.69 -14.37 9.24
CA ALA A 113 -2.98 -13.66 8.00
C ALA A 113 -3.91 -14.46 7.07
N LYS A 114 -3.72 -15.78 6.94
CA LYS A 114 -4.62 -16.67 6.20
C LYS A 114 -6.01 -16.74 6.83
N ARG A 115 -6.12 -16.78 8.17
CA ARG A 115 -7.41 -16.75 8.88
C ARG A 115 -8.15 -15.43 8.68
N ILE A 116 -7.45 -14.31 8.75
CA ILE A 116 -8.03 -12.98 8.51
C ILE A 116 -8.53 -12.90 7.08
N PHE A 117 -7.72 -13.29 6.09
CA PHE A 117 -8.13 -13.34 4.68
C PHE A 117 -9.43 -14.12 4.52
N GLN A 118 -9.50 -15.33 5.09
CA GLN A 118 -10.69 -16.16 5.01
C GLN A 118 -11.92 -15.51 5.66
N ARG A 119 -11.75 -14.86 6.81
CA ARG A 119 -12.82 -14.16 7.53
C ARG A 119 -13.33 -12.93 6.76
N VAL A 120 -12.43 -12.14 6.16
CA VAL A 120 -12.80 -10.91 5.44
C VAL A 120 -13.41 -11.20 4.07
N ASN A 121 -12.83 -12.16 3.34
CA ASN A 121 -13.22 -12.46 1.96
C ASN A 121 -14.24 -13.62 1.85
N GLY A 122 -14.45 -14.39 2.91
CA GLY A 122 -15.39 -15.51 2.92
C GLY A 122 -14.92 -16.72 2.09
N MET A 123 -13.63 -16.79 1.74
CA MET A 123 -13.07 -17.84 0.90
C MET A 123 -11.73 -18.35 1.42
N GLN A 124 -11.41 -19.60 1.11
CA GLN A 124 -10.14 -20.21 1.51
C GLN A 124 -8.95 -19.58 0.78
N PHE A 125 -7.84 -19.42 1.50
CA PHE A 125 -6.59 -18.93 0.92
C PHE A 125 -6.02 -19.96 -0.07
N ARG A 126 -5.46 -19.46 -1.18
CA ARG A 126 -4.77 -20.27 -2.20
C ARG A 126 -3.37 -19.73 -2.43
N ASP A 127 -2.40 -20.60 -2.67
CA ASP A 127 -0.99 -20.20 -2.79
C ASP A 127 -0.70 -19.35 -4.04
N ASN A 128 -1.59 -19.33 -5.03
CA ASN A 128 -1.52 -18.44 -6.19
C ASN A 128 -2.16 -17.06 -5.94
N TYR A 129 -2.41 -16.68 -4.68
CA TYR A 129 -2.92 -15.36 -4.33
C TYR A 129 -2.01 -14.27 -4.86
N GLN A 130 -2.58 -13.36 -5.67
CA GLN A 130 -1.82 -12.32 -6.37
C GLN A 130 -1.37 -11.18 -5.46
N GLY A 131 -2.01 -11.03 -4.30
CA GLY A 131 -1.81 -9.88 -3.42
C GLY A 131 -3.12 -9.20 -3.11
N PHE A 132 -3.06 -8.24 -2.20
CA PHE A 132 -4.20 -7.39 -1.87
C PHE A 132 -4.43 -6.37 -2.98
N ASP A 133 -5.64 -6.31 -3.53
CA ASP A 133 -6.01 -5.31 -4.52
C ASP A 133 -6.59 -4.08 -3.82
N PHE A 134 -5.82 -3.00 -3.71
CA PHE A 134 -6.31 -1.77 -3.09
C PHE A 134 -7.49 -1.14 -3.85
N VAL A 135 -7.68 -1.42 -5.14
CA VAL A 135 -8.80 -0.85 -5.91
C VAL A 135 -10.07 -1.65 -5.66
N GLY A 136 -9.98 -2.99 -5.70
CA GLY A 136 -11.13 -3.87 -5.54
C GLY A 136 -11.51 -4.21 -4.09
N ASP A 137 -10.53 -4.33 -3.19
CA ASP A 137 -10.71 -4.96 -1.89
C ASP A 137 -10.80 -3.98 -0.71
N ILE A 138 -10.25 -2.76 -0.85
CA ILE A 138 -10.03 -1.86 0.30
C ILE A 138 -11.33 -1.45 0.98
N ASP A 139 -12.37 -1.10 0.23
CA ASP A 139 -13.65 -0.63 0.77
C ASP A 139 -14.35 -1.73 1.60
N ASN A 140 -14.32 -2.96 1.09
CA ASN A 140 -14.83 -4.12 1.81
C ASN A 140 -14.01 -4.39 3.08
N PHE A 141 -12.69 -4.24 3.02
CA PHE A 141 -11.81 -4.41 4.16
C PHE A 141 -12.08 -3.37 5.26
N ILE A 142 -12.03 -2.06 4.95
CA ILE A 142 -12.22 -0.99 5.94
C ILE A 142 -13.61 -1.05 6.58
N LYS A 143 -14.64 -1.40 5.80
CA LYS A 143 -16.02 -1.55 6.30
C LYS A 143 -16.14 -2.75 7.24
N LYS A 144 -15.59 -3.91 6.88
CA LYS A 144 -15.71 -5.12 7.71
C LYS A 144 -14.84 -5.06 8.96
N GLN A 145 -13.67 -4.44 8.87
CA GLN A 145 -12.75 -4.34 10.00
C GLN A 145 -12.97 -3.08 10.84
N GLN A 146 -13.77 -2.12 10.36
CA GLN A 146 -14.00 -0.83 11.03
C GLN A 146 -12.66 -0.18 11.41
N ILE A 147 -11.79 -0.01 10.41
CA ILE A 147 -10.43 0.51 10.59
C ILE A 147 -10.02 1.39 9.42
N ASN A 148 -9.35 2.51 9.71
CA ASN A 148 -8.74 3.38 8.71
C ASN A 148 -7.41 2.80 8.25
N VAL A 149 -7.10 2.85 6.95
CA VAL A 149 -5.80 2.41 6.42
C VAL A 149 -5.03 3.62 5.93
N LEU A 150 -3.87 3.87 6.55
CA LEU A 150 -3.00 4.99 6.22
C LEU A 150 -1.74 4.45 5.56
N MET A 151 -1.51 4.82 4.31
CA MET A 151 -0.40 4.34 3.51
C MET A 151 0.71 5.39 3.42
N TYR A 152 1.90 5.00 3.88
CA TYR A 152 3.10 5.80 3.82
C TYR A 152 4.05 5.27 2.75
N THR A 153 4.76 6.19 2.09
CA THR A 153 5.89 5.89 1.21
C THR A 153 7.16 6.51 1.78
N PHE A 154 8.31 5.91 1.48
CA PHE A 154 9.61 6.39 1.92
C PHE A 154 10.34 6.98 0.73
N GLU A 155 10.71 8.26 0.82
CA GLU A 155 11.62 8.91 -0.12
C GLU A 155 13.00 8.98 0.52
N SER A 156 14.05 8.67 -0.25
CA SER A 156 15.42 8.60 0.27
C SER A 156 16.21 9.90 0.18
N ASP A 157 15.76 10.88 -0.62
CA ASP A 157 16.50 12.11 -0.91
C ASP A 157 15.58 13.35 -1.01
N PRO A 158 15.46 14.15 0.07
CA PRO A 158 15.95 13.86 1.42
C PRO A 158 15.19 12.70 2.07
N PRO A 159 15.77 11.97 3.05
CA PRO A 159 15.12 10.84 3.68
C PRO A 159 13.90 11.28 4.49
N HIS A 160 12.70 10.93 4.05
CA HIS A 160 11.46 11.21 4.77
C HIS A 160 10.34 10.23 4.41
N TYR A 161 9.33 10.19 5.29
CA TYR A 161 8.11 9.42 5.09
C TYR A 161 6.97 10.38 4.73
N GLU A 162 6.19 10.01 3.73
CA GLU A 162 5.03 10.78 3.27
C GLU A 162 3.77 9.92 3.35
N LEU A 163 2.69 10.47 3.91
CA LEU A 163 1.36 9.87 3.86
C LEU A 163 0.77 10.12 2.47
N THR A 164 0.68 9.08 1.63
CA THR A 164 0.25 9.20 0.24
C THR A 164 -1.21 8.82 0.03
N GLN A 165 -1.75 7.91 0.84
CA GLN A 165 -3.15 7.50 0.78
C GLN A 165 -3.76 7.32 2.16
N ASN A 166 -5.04 7.65 2.27
CA ASN A 166 -5.84 7.48 3.49
C ASN A 166 -7.22 6.94 3.11
N TYR A 167 -7.52 5.72 3.56
CA TYR A 167 -8.80 5.06 3.37
C TYR A 167 -9.55 5.04 4.70
N THR A 168 -10.72 5.67 4.75
CA THR A 168 -11.43 5.91 6.01
C THR A 168 -12.67 5.05 6.14
N ALA A 169 -12.76 4.26 7.22
CA ALA A 169 -14.01 3.68 7.66
C ALA A 169 -14.77 4.75 8.47
N ASN A 170 -15.99 5.08 8.07
CA ASN A 170 -16.84 5.99 8.83
C ASN A 170 -16.89 5.55 10.30
N ASP A 171 -16.70 6.51 11.21
CA ASP A 171 -16.82 6.35 12.66
C ASP A 171 -15.75 5.46 13.34
N SER A 172 -14.64 5.14 12.67
CA SER A 172 -13.51 4.42 13.29
C SER A 172 -12.39 5.35 13.76
N ASP A 173 -11.96 5.16 15.00
CA ASP A 173 -10.76 5.75 15.61
C ASP A 173 -9.53 4.84 15.50
N LYS A 174 -9.66 3.67 14.85
CA LYS A 174 -8.58 2.70 14.69
C LYS A 174 -7.82 2.94 13.41
N HIS A 175 -6.49 2.83 13.49
CA HIS A 175 -5.60 3.11 12.38
C HIS A 175 -4.72 1.89 12.08
N PHE A 176 -4.70 1.50 10.81
CA PHE A 176 -3.75 0.55 10.25
C PHE A 176 -2.74 1.30 9.40
N ASN A 177 -1.63 1.66 10.03
CA ASN A 177 -0.54 2.38 9.39
C ASN A 177 0.36 1.38 8.66
N ILE A 178 0.51 1.57 7.35
CA ILE A 178 1.31 0.70 6.50
C ILE A 178 2.35 1.49 5.73
N GLN A 179 3.54 0.93 5.62
CA GLN A 179 4.55 1.38 4.68
C GLN A 179 4.39 0.57 3.39
N PHE A 180 4.12 1.25 2.29
CA PHE A 180 4.12 0.64 0.97
C PHE A 180 5.51 0.81 0.33
N ILE A 181 6.05 -0.28 -0.17
CA ILE A 181 7.32 -0.31 -0.90
C ILE A 181 7.02 -0.93 -2.25
N ASN A 182 7.33 -0.20 -3.31
CA ASN A 182 7.24 -0.69 -4.67
C ASN A 182 8.58 -0.47 -5.35
N ASP A 183 9.27 -1.56 -5.68
CA ASP A 183 10.58 -1.53 -6.35
C ASP A 183 10.48 -1.90 -7.84
N ALA A 184 9.29 -1.74 -8.43
CA ALA A 184 8.90 -2.10 -9.80
C ALA A 184 8.83 -3.60 -10.12
N ILE A 185 9.48 -4.46 -9.32
CA ILE A 185 9.43 -5.92 -9.47
C ILE A 185 8.48 -6.52 -8.43
N ASN A 186 8.49 -5.96 -7.22
CA ASN A 186 7.71 -6.40 -6.08
C ASN A 186 7.04 -5.20 -5.40
N ALA A 187 5.78 -5.41 -5.03
CA ALA A 187 5.10 -4.57 -4.06
C ALA A 187 5.12 -5.30 -2.71
N HIS A 188 5.60 -4.63 -1.67
CA HIS A 188 5.60 -5.15 -0.31
C HIS A 188 4.99 -4.13 0.65
N ILE A 189 4.33 -4.64 1.67
CA ILE A 189 3.64 -3.86 2.68
C ILE A 189 4.24 -4.23 4.02
N MET A 190 4.72 -3.21 4.75
CA MET A 190 5.19 -3.35 6.12
C MET A 190 4.21 -2.66 7.06
N TYR A 191 4.10 -3.17 8.29
CA TYR A 191 3.32 -2.52 9.35
C TYR A 191 4.15 -1.44 10.03
N ILE A 192 3.57 -0.26 10.24
CA ILE A 192 4.15 0.82 11.03
C ILE A 192 3.51 0.80 12.42
N SER A 193 4.32 0.51 13.44
CA SER A 193 3.86 0.47 14.83
C SER A 193 3.81 1.83 15.50
N ASP A 194 4.72 2.72 15.11
CA ASP A 194 4.90 4.03 15.72
C ASP A 194 5.17 5.06 14.62
N VAL A 195 4.11 5.73 14.18
CA VAL A 195 4.18 6.76 13.13
C VAL A 195 4.96 7.98 13.62
N GLU A 196 4.85 8.34 14.90
CA GLU A 196 5.53 9.52 15.46
C GLU A 196 7.04 9.29 15.49
N ALA A 197 7.48 8.14 15.98
CA ALA A 197 8.90 7.78 15.99
C ALA A 197 9.46 7.60 14.57
N LEU A 198 8.67 7.02 13.65
CA LEU A 198 9.10 6.78 12.28
C LEU A 198 9.26 8.07 11.48
N THR A 199 8.26 8.97 11.57
CA THR A 199 8.18 10.17 10.73
C THR A 199 8.80 11.40 11.39
N GLY A 200 8.94 11.41 12.72
CA GLY A 200 9.29 12.61 13.49
C GLY A 200 8.16 13.64 13.54
N PHE A 201 6.94 13.26 13.12
CA PHE A 201 5.78 14.12 13.10
C PHE A 201 4.63 13.53 13.90
N ARG A 202 3.95 14.38 14.66
CA ARG A 202 2.66 14.10 15.28
C ARG A 202 1.56 14.68 14.42
N TYR A 203 0.62 13.85 13.97
CA TYR A 203 -0.58 14.33 13.29
C TYR A 203 -1.62 14.80 14.32
N CYS A 204 -2.35 15.86 13.99
CA CYS A 204 -3.46 16.36 14.81
C CYS A 204 -4.48 15.23 15.06
N ASN A 205 -4.77 14.96 16.32
CA ASN A 205 -5.73 13.94 16.75
C ASN A 205 -7.20 14.29 16.48
N ILE A 206 -7.48 15.52 16.01
CA ILE A 206 -8.83 15.98 15.65
C ILE A 206 -9.03 15.88 14.15
N CYS A 207 -8.16 16.53 13.36
CA CYS A 207 -8.36 16.64 11.91
C CYS A 207 -7.56 15.62 11.10
N HIS A 208 -6.54 14.98 11.69
CA HIS A 208 -5.60 14.04 11.04
C HIS A 208 -4.96 14.54 9.73
N ARG A 209 -4.98 15.87 9.49
CA ARG A 209 -4.44 16.51 8.28
C ARG A 209 -3.22 17.39 8.57
N GLN A 210 -3.14 17.97 9.75
CA GLN A 210 -2.02 18.81 10.16
C GLN A 210 -0.98 17.96 10.88
N ALA A 211 0.30 18.18 10.57
CA ALA A 211 1.44 17.50 11.18
C ALA A 211 2.30 18.52 11.92
N PHE A 212 2.77 18.15 13.11
CA PHE A 212 3.67 18.94 13.95
C PHE A 212 4.98 18.19 14.10
N ARG A 213 6.11 18.86 13.85
CA ARG A 213 7.42 18.28 14.10
C ARG A 213 7.65 18.15 15.61
N ILE A 214 8.12 16.99 16.05
CA ILE A 214 8.39 16.66 17.46
C ILE A 214 9.88 16.79 17.75
#